data_AF-A0A353C3M8-F1
#
_entry.id   AF-A0A353C3M8-F1
#
_cell.length_a   1.000
_cell.length_b   1.000
_cell.length_c   1.000
_cell.angle_alpha   90.00
_cell.angle_beta   90.00
_cell.angle_gamma   90.00
#
_symmetry.space_group_name_H-M   'P 1'
#
loop_
_entity.id
_entity.type
_entity.pdbx_description
1 polymer ?
#
loop_
_entity_poly.entity_id
_entity_poly.type
_entity_poly.pdbx_seq_one_letter_code
_entity_poly.pdbx_strand_id
1 'polypeptide(L)'
;MLINEKKAMSDTDYKYTQHQLIIIANALNQLELDLFLERIEQAEALGPLINPTLYRKGAEKLEQVKTIALAAKSLKEVFVKALNTDKTKNI
;
A
#
# COMPACT_ATOMS: atom_id res chain seq x y z
N MET A 1 4.80 39.54 7.38
CA MET A 1 5.71 38.38 7.46
C MET A 1 4.94 37.28 8.19
N LEU A 2 4.38 36.31 7.46
CA LEU A 2 3.61 35.22 8.08
C LEU A 2 4.61 34.22 8.65
N ILE A 3 4.74 34.21 9.97
CA ILE A 3 5.51 33.19 10.69
C ILE A 3 4.76 31.88 10.50
N ASN A 4 5.32 31.00 9.68
CA ASN A 4 4.83 29.64 9.50
C ASN A 4 5.26 28.86 10.75
N GLU A 5 4.51 28.98 11.84
CA GLU A 5 4.75 28.21 13.05
C GLU A 5 4.60 26.72 12.72
N LYS A 6 5.73 26.02 12.56
CA LYS A 6 5.75 24.56 12.60
C LYS A 6 5.20 24.15 13.97
N LYS A 7 3.92 23.80 14.02
CA LYS A 7 3.31 23.22 15.21
C LYS A 7 4.15 22.00 15.62
N ALA A 8 4.75 22.07 16.80
CA ALA A 8 5.48 20.92 17.35
C ALA A 8 4.49 19.76 17.53
N MET A 9 4.87 18.57 17.07
CA MET A 9 4.08 17.35 17.27
C MET A 9 4.06 17.01 18.76
N SER A 10 2.89 16.67 19.31
CA SER A 10 2.80 16.23 20.70
C SER A 10 3.31 14.79 20.84
N ASP A 11 3.77 14.41 22.04
CA ASP A 11 4.19 13.04 22.34
C ASP A 11 3.08 12.02 22.06
N THR A 12 1.82 12.41 22.29
CA THR A 12 0.64 11.58 22.01
C THR A 12 0.48 11.36 20.51
N ASP A 13 0.54 12.42 19.70
CA ASP A 13 0.43 12.32 18.24
C ASP A 13 1.59 11.52 17.64
N TYR A 14 2.79 11.66 18.20
CA TYR A 14 3.97 10.90 17.82
C TYR A 14 3.76 9.40 18.06
N LYS A 15 3.40 9.01 19.29
CA LYS A 15 3.14 7.60 19.66
C LYS A 15 2.00 7.02 18.83
N TYR A 16 0.94 7.79 18.61
CA TYR A 16 -0.16 7.38 17.75
C TYR A 16 0.31 7.10 16.32
N THR A 17 1.08 8.01 15.73
CA THR A 17 1.61 7.86 14.37
C THR A 17 2.50 6.61 14.26
N GLN A 18 3.39 6.38 15.23
CA GLN A 18 4.22 5.17 15.27
C GLN A 18 3.37 3.90 15.28
N HIS A 19 2.33 3.86 16.13
CA HIS A 19 1.45 2.71 16.23
C HIS A 19 0.69 2.46 14.92
N GLN A 20 0.17 3.50 14.28
CA GLN A 20 -0.51 3.39 12.98
C GLN A 20 0.43 2.88 11.88
N LEU A 21 1.69 3.33 11.84
CA LEU A 21 2.68 2.83 10.89
C LEU A 21 2.92 1.33 11.06
N ILE A 22 3.02 0.84 12.30
CA ILE A 22 3.18 -0.60 12.58
C ILE A 22 1.93 -1.38 12.15
N ILE A 23 0.72 -0.87 12.41
CA ILE A 23 -0.53 -1.50 11.96
C ILE A 23 -0.56 -1.59 10.43
N ILE A 24 -0.26 -0.50 9.73
CA ILE A 24 -0.24 -0.46 8.26
C ILE A 24 0.79 -1.46 7.72
N ALA A 25 1.98 -1.50 8.31
CA ALA A 25 3.02 -2.44 7.91
C ALA A 25 2.59 -3.90 8.05
N ASN A 26 1.94 -4.24 9.17
CA ASN A 26 1.41 -5.59 9.40
C ASN A 26 0.26 -5.92 8.44
N ALA A 27 -0.65 -4.97 8.21
CA ALA A 27 -1.76 -5.15 7.27
C ALA A 27 -1.25 -5.41 5.85
N LEU A 28 -0.29 -4.62 5.37
CA LEU A 28 0.34 -4.82 4.07
C LEU A 28 1.06 -6.17 3.98
N ASN A 29 1.70 -6.62 5.06
CA ASN A 29 2.41 -7.89 5.06
C ASN A 29 1.47 -9.09 4.84
N GLN A 30 0.23 -8.99 5.33
CA GLN A 30 -0.79 -10.03 5.18
C GLN A 30 -1.43 -10.09 3.79
N LEU A 31 -1.26 -9.05 2.96
CA LEU A 31 -1.84 -9.01 1.62
C LEU A 31 -0.99 -9.82 0.62
N GLU A 32 -1.66 -10.64 -0.19
CA GLU A 32 -1.08 -11.37 -1.34
C GLU A 32 -1.01 -10.48 -2.58
N LEU A 33 -0.26 -9.38 -2.49
CA LEU A 33 -0.22 -8.34 -3.54
C LEU A 33 0.29 -8.85 -4.89
N ASP A 34 1.20 -9.82 -4.90
CA ASP A 34 1.72 -10.41 -6.14
C ASP A 34 0.64 -11.17 -6.91
N LEU A 35 -0.07 -12.08 -6.24
CA LEU A 35 -1.18 -12.83 -6.82
C LEU A 35 -2.31 -11.89 -7.22
N PHE A 36 -2.59 -10.88 -6.41
CA PHE A 36 -3.62 -9.89 -6.73
C PHE A 36 -3.29 -9.11 -8.01
N LEU A 37 -2.04 -8.66 -8.18
CA LEU A 37 -1.59 -7.97 -9.39
C LEU A 37 -1.65 -8.88 -10.62
N GLU A 38 -1.24 -10.15 -10.50
CA GLU A 38 -1.36 -11.13 -11.58
C GLU A 38 -2.83 -11.28 -12.05
N ARG A 39 -3.77 -11.32 -11.09
CA ARG A 39 -5.22 -11.38 -11.41
C ARG A 39 -5.71 -10.14 -12.13
N ILE A 40 -5.19 -8.96 -11.78
CA ILE A 40 -5.50 -7.72 -12.50
C ILE A 40 -4.98 -7.80 -13.94
N GLU A 41 -3.74 -8.21 -14.14
CA GLU A 41 -3.15 -8.35 -15.49
C GLU A 41 -3.94 -9.32 -16.36
N GLN A 42 -4.39 -10.45 -15.79
CA GLN A 42 -5.28 -11.39 -16.47
C GLN A 42 -6.63 -10.73 -16.84
N ALA A 43 -7.21 -9.95 -15.93
CA ALA A 43 -8.47 -9.25 -16.18
C ALA A 43 -8.33 -8.16 -17.26
N GLU A 44 -7.19 -7.47 -17.34
CA GLU A 44 -6.89 -6.50 -18.39
C GLU A 44 -6.70 -7.17 -19.75
N ALA A 45 -6.03 -8.33 -19.78
CA ALA A 45 -5.80 -9.09 -21.00
C ALA A 45 -7.09 -9.71 -21.57
N LEU A 46 -7.94 -10.25 -20.70
CA LEU A 46 -9.12 -11.03 -21.11
C LEU A 46 -10.43 -10.24 -21.06
N GLY A 47 -10.54 -9.24 -20.18
CA GLY A 47 -11.76 -8.45 -19.96
C GLY A 47 -12.33 -7.82 -21.24
N PRO A 48 -11.51 -7.17 -22.09
CA PRO A 48 -11.95 -6.63 -23.37
C PRO A 48 -12.54 -7.68 -24.33
N LEU A 49 -12.10 -8.93 -24.23
CA LEU A 49 -12.52 -10.04 -25.10
C LEU A 49 -13.78 -10.73 -24.57
N ILE A 50 -13.87 -10.95 -23.25
CA ILE A 50 -14.96 -11.69 -22.61
C ILE A 50 -16.21 -10.82 -22.47
N ASN A 51 -16.05 -9.59 -21.96
CA ASN A 51 -17.17 -8.66 -21.78
C ASN A 51 -16.68 -7.21 -21.94
N PRO A 52 -16.54 -6.72 -23.19
CA PRO A 52 -16.01 -5.40 -23.47
C PRO A 52 -16.80 -4.27 -22.79
N THR A 53 -18.13 -4.42 -22.67
CA THR A 53 -19.00 -3.42 -22.03
C THR A 53 -18.75 -3.33 -20.53
N LEU A 54 -18.65 -4.47 -19.83
CA LEU A 54 -18.34 -4.48 -18.41
C LEU A 54 -16.92 -3.97 -18.16
N TYR A 55 -15.95 -4.42 -18.97
CA TYR A 55 -14.57 -3.97 -18.87
C TYR A 55 -14.47 -2.45 -19.01
N ARG A 56 -15.10 -1.86 -20.04
CA ARG A 56 -15.08 -0.41 -20.24
C ARG A 56 -15.64 0.37 -19.05
N LYS A 57 -16.69 -0.13 -18.40
CA LYS A 57 -17.27 0.50 -17.20
C LYS A 57 -16.37 0.41 -15.97
N GLY A 58 -15.53 -0.63 -15.89
CA GLY A 58 -14.69 -0.90 -14.73
C GLY A 58 -13.20 -0.58 -14.91
N ALA A 59 -12.72 -0.34 -16.12
CA ALA A 59 -11.30 -0.25 -16.46
C ALA A 59 -10.58 0.86 -15.68
N GLU A 60 -11.18 2.06 -15.58
CA GLU A 60 -10.61 3.15 -14.80
C GLU A 60 -10.47 2.79 -13.31
N LYS A 61 -11.47 2.09 -12.76
CA LYS A 61 -11.43 1.67 -11.36
C LYS A 61 -10.39 0.57 -11.14
N LEU A 62 -10.27 -0.35 -12.09
CA LEU A 62 -9.27 -1.41 -12.07
C LEU A 62 -7.85 -0.81 -12.09
N GLU A 63 -7.61 0.18 -12.93
CA GLU A 63 -6.33 0.88 -13.01
C GLU A 63 -5.98 1.64 -11.71
N GLN A 64 -6.97 2.31 -11.10
CA GLN A 64 -6.79 2.94 -9.78
C GLN A 64 -6.38 1.92 -8.71
N VAL A 65 -7.06 0.77 -8.69
CA VAL A 65 -6.77 -0.30 -7.72
C VAL A 65 -5.40 -0.93 -7.99
N LYS A 66 -5.03 -1.14 -9.25
CA LYS A 66 -3.70 -1.60 -9.67
C LYS A 66 -2.60 -0.66 -9.19
N THR A 67 -2.79 0.64 -9.39
CA THR A 67 -1.85 1.68 -8.93
C THR A 67 -1.66 1.64 -7.42
N ILE A 68 -2.76 1.51 -6.65
CA ILE A 68 -2.70 1.39 -5.20
C ILE A 68 -1.96 0.10 -4.79
N ALA A 69 -2.23 -1.03 -5.45
CA ALA A 69 -1.58 -2.31 -5.16
C ALA A 69 -0.07 -2.28 -5.47
N LEU A 70 0.34 -1.63 -6.56
CA LEU A 70 1.76 -1.43 -6.89
C LEU A 70 2.47 -0.57 -5.83
N ALA A 71 1.85 0.54 -5.41
CA ALA A 71 2.40 1.37 -4.34
C ALA A 71 2.48 0.61 -3.01
N ALA A 72 1.44 -0.15 -2.67
CA ALA A 72 1.40 -1.01 -1.50
C ALA A 72 2.50 -2.08 -1.51
N LYS A 73 2.78 -2.67 -2.68
CA LYS A 73 3.83 -3.69 -2.85
C LYS A 73 5.22 -3.09 -2.59
N SER A 74 5.51 -1.95 -3.19
CA SER A 74 6.77 -1.24 -2.95
C SER A 74 6.94 -0.87 -1.47
N LEU A 75 5.86 -0.40 -0.83
CA LEU A 75 5.88 -0.05 0.59
C LEU A 75 6.06 -1.28 1.50
N LYS A 76 5.43 -2.42 1.15
CA LYS A 76 5.58 -3.71 1.87
C LYS A 76 7.05 -4.14 1.92
N GLU A 77 7.79 -4.05 0.82
CA GLU A 77 9.21 -4.43 0.77
C GLU A 77 10.05 -3.61 1.76
N VAL A 78 9.81 -2.29 1.82
CA VAL A 78 10.47 -1.39 2.76
C VAL A 78 10.12 -1.74 4.21
N PHE A 79 8.84 -1.97 4.50
CA PHE A 79 8.37 -2.31 5.84
C PHE A 79 8.87 -3.67 6.33
N VAL A 80 8.89 -4.70 5.48
CA VAL A 80 9.45 -6.01 5.83
C VAL A 80 10.92 -5.89 6.22
N LYS A 81 11.70 -5.10 5.46
CA LYS A 81 13.11 -4.83 5.81
C LYS A 81 13.23 -4.11 7.15
N ALA A 82 12.40 -3.10 7.40
CA ALA A 82 12.42 -2.35 8.66
C ALA A 82 12.06 -3.24 9.87
N LEU A 83 10.98 -4.02 9.78
CA LEU A 83 10.51 -4.90 10.86
C LEU A 83 11.47 -6.07 11.15
N ASN A 84 12.22 -6.54 10.15
CA ASN A 84 13.20 -7.61 10.35
C ASN A 84 14.55 -7.12 10.89
N THR A 85 14.89 -5.84 10.71
CA THR A 85 16.14 -5.26 11.23
C THR A 85 16.17 -5.23 12.76
N ASP A 86 15.00 -5.13 13.42
CA ASP A 86 14.89 -5.19 14.89
C ASP A 86 15.12 -6.61 15.45
N LYS A 87 14.83 -7.66 14.67
CA LYS A 87 15.03 -9.05 15.14
C LYS A 87 16.51 -9.45 15.20
N THR A 88 17.36 -8.83 14.40
CA THR A 88 18.80 -9.15 14.32
C THR A 88 19.68 -8.45 15.36
N LYS A 89 19.14 -7.51 16.14
CA LYS A 89 19.90 -6.77 17.17
C LYS A 89 19.80 -7.35 18.59
N ASN A 90 19.08 -8.46 18.77
CA ASN A 90 18.89 -9.13 20.06
C ASN A 90 19.65 -10.48 20.17
N ILE A 91 20.78 -10.62 19.48
CA ILE A 91 21.72 -11.75 19.62
C ILE A 91 23.08 -11.20 20.03
#